data_AF-A0A4Y9ZVP7-F1
#
_entry.id   AF-A0A4Y9ZVP7-F1
#
_cell.length_a   1.000
_cell.length_b   1.000
_cell.length_c   1.000
_cell.angle_alpha   90.00
_cell.angle_beta   90.00
_cell.angle_gamma   90.00
#
_symmetry.space_group_name_H-M   'P 1'
#
loop_
_entity.id
_entity.type
_entity.pdbx_description
1 polymer ?
#
loop_
_entity_poly.entity_id
_entity_poly.type
_entity_poly.pdbx_seq_one_letter_code
_entity_poly.pdbx_strand_id
1 'polypeptide(L)'
;MATLLNFLTPSLQENLSLLKYLLSNLPLSVVPNGAKIYCFHQFPGLDAELVEDNGSEMGALNHELEVILGRDRDTGLIVFREQGPSLTAVVDVIERYMTGSDGENILLIKWINDLLAAARAIFERAERGGASNPGQALLTRPPRIIGHAVEECNFISSELRQLALDHAGDLSLGSK
;
A
#
# COMPACT_ATOMS: atom_id res chain seq x y z
N MET A 1 1.90 -18.58 29.87
CA MET A 1 1.97 -19.06 28.47
C MET A 1 1.58 -17.91 27.57
N ALA A 2 2.55 -17.06 27.22
CA ALA A 2 2.34 -15.94 26.31
C ALA A 2 2.37 -16.45 24.87
N THR A 3 1.34 -16.06 24.12
CA THR A 3 0.86 -16.69 22.90
C THR A 3 1.80 -16.43 21.72
N LEU A 4 2.09 -17.48 20.95
CA LEU A 4 2.83 -17.50 19.67
C LEU A 4 2.26 -16.60 18.55
N LEU A 5 1.24 -15.77 18.84
CA LEU A 5 0.54 -14.93 17.87
C LEU A 5 1.13 -13.51 17.72
N ASN A 6 1.96 -13.05 18.65
CA ASN A 6 2.57 -11.71 18.56
C ASN A 6 3.73 -11.61 17.54
N PHE A 7 4.16 -12.73 16.94
CA PHE A 7 5.26 -12.76 15.97
C PHE A 7 4.80 -12.79 14.50
N LEU A 8 3.49 -12.79 14.22
CA LEU A 8 2.95 -12.93 12.85
C LEU A 8 2.36 -11.64 12.26
N THR A 9 2.23 -10.57 13.06
CA THR A 9 1.78 -9.28 12.54
C THR A 9 2.99 -8.41 12.20
N PRO A 10 3.15 -7.98 10.93
CA PRO A 10 4.17 -7.01 10.57
C PRO A 10 4.04 -5.77 11.48
N SER A 11 5.19 -5.24 11.90
CA SER A 11 5.24 -3.97 12.58
C SER A 11 4.66 -2.86 11.71
N LEU A 12 4.23 -1.77 12.34
CA LEU A 12 3.76 -0.58 11.63
C LEU A 12 4.79 -0.08 10.60
N GLN A 13 6.07 -0.07 10.97
CA GLN A 13 7.14 0.38 10.09
C GLN A 13 7.32 -0.51 8.86
N GLU A 14 7.19 -1.83 9.03
CA GLU A 14 7.22 -2.77 7.90
C GLU A 14 6.04 -2.54 6.96
N ASN A 15 4.84 -2.29 7.48
CA ASN A 15 3.67 -1.98 6.67
C ASN A 15 3.82 -0.66 5.91
N LEU A 16 4.34 0.40 6.54
CA LEU A 16 4.63 1.68 5.88
C LEU A 16 5.67 1.50 4.77
N SER A 17 6.75 0.77 5.05
CA SER A 17 7.82 0.50 4.08
C SER A 17 7.31 -0.30 2.88
N LEU A 18 6.53 -1.35 3.13
CA LEU A 18 5.91 -2.15 2.09
C LEU A 18 4.93 -1.31 1.27
N LEU A 19 4.09 -0.50 1.92
CA LEU A 19 3.13 0.35 1.24
C LEU A 19 3.84 1.33 0.31
N LYS A 20 4.89 2.00 0.79
CA LYS A 20 5.71 2.91 -0.02
C LYS A 20 6.32 2.21 -1.23
N TYR A 21 6.82 0.99 -1.05
CA TYR A 21 7.35 0.17 -2.14
C TYR A 21 6.26 -0.15 -3.18
N LEU A 22 5.10 -0.64 -2.75
CA LEU A 22 4.02 -1.02 -3.67
C LEU A 22 3.49 0.19 -4.45
N LEU A 23 3.23 1.32 -3.78
CA LEU A 23 2.72 2.53 -4.43
C LEU A 23 3.71 3.11 -5.46
N SER A 24 5.02 2.97 -5.20
CA SER A 24 6.07 3.42 -6.12
C SER A 24 6.25 2.51 -7.34
N ASN A 25 5.69 1.31 -7.32
CA ASN A 25 5.89 0.29 -8.34
C ASN A 25 4.57 -0.19 -8.98
N LEU A 26 3.48 0.57 -8.84
CA LEU A 26 2.19 0.17 -9.40
C LEU A 26 2.31 -0.10 -10.92
N PRO A 27 1.68 -1.16 -11.44
CA PRO A 27 1.71 -1.47 -12.86
C PRO A 27 1.08 -0.34 -13.72
N LEU A 28 1.87 0.23 -14.63
CA LEU A 28 1.43 1.26 -15.59
C LEU A 28 0.31 0.77 -16.52
N SER A 29 0.16 -0.54 -16.69
CA SER A 29 -0.92 -1.17 -17.46
C SER A 29 -2.29 -1.07 -16.78
N VAL A 30 -2.33 -0.80 -15.47
CA VAL A 30 -3.57 -0.73 -14.68
C VAL A 30 -3.81 0.68 -14.17
N VAL A 31 -2.77 1.35 -13.65
CA VAL A 31 -2.87 2.70 -13.09
C VAL A 31 -1.99 3.65 -13.90
N PRO A 32 -2.54 4.71 -14.51
CA PRO A 32 -1.76 5.63 -15.32
C PRO A 32 -0.80 6.47 -14.44
N ASN A 33 0.33 6.87 -15.00
CA ASN A 33 1.25 7.79 -14.32
C ASN A 33 0.66 9.21 -14.26
N GLY A 34 0.79 9.87 -13.12
CA GLY A 34 0.27 11.20 -12.86
C GLY A 34 0.76 11.82 -11.54
N ALA A 35 0.44 13.09 -11.34
CA ALA A 35 0.79 13.81 -10.11
C ALA A 35 -0.20 14.96 -9.79
N LYS A 36 -1.38 14.96 -10.40
CA LYS A 36 -2.31 16.10 -10.37
C LYS A 36 -3.53 15.85 -9.50
N ILE A 37 -3.82 14.60 -9.16
CA ILE A 37 -5.07 14.22 -8.50
C ILE A 37 -4.92 14.34 -6.98
N TYR A 38 -3.82 13.86 -6.42
CA TYR A 38 -3.71 13.68 -4.97
C TYR A 38 -2.95 14.78 -4.23
N CYS A 39 -1.98 15.43 -4.88
CA CYS A 39 -1.14 16.50 -4.33
C CYS A 39 -0.45 16.27 -2.95
N PHE A 40 -0.38 15.04 -2.41
CA PHE A 40 0.26 14.78 -1.10
C PHE A 40 1.74 15.20 -1.02
N HIS A 41 2.47 15.23 -2.15
CA HIS A 41 3.84 15.72 -2.20
C HIS A 41 3.97 17.22 -1.84
N GLN A 42 2.87 17.96 -1.89
CA GLN A 42 2.74 19.36 -1.50
C GLN A 42 1.76 19.53 -0.32
N PHE A 43 1.53 18.47 0.47
CA PHE A 43 0.56 18.51 1.56
C PHE A 43 0.93 19.65 2.55
N PRO A 44 0.10 20.70 2.66
CA PRO A 44 0.47 21.93 3.35
C PRO A 44 0.53 21.77 4.87
N GLY A 45 -0.03 20.68 5.39
CA GLY A 45 -0.31 20.49 6.81
C GLY A 45 -1.81 20.37 7.04
N LEU A 46 -2.19 20.23 8.30
CA LEU A 46 -3.59 20.25 8.71
C LEU A 46 -3.99 21.66 9.15
N ASP A 47 -5.18 22.07 8.75
CA ASP A 47 -5.76 23.34 9.19
C ASP A 47 -6.19 23.26 10.67
N ALA A 48 -5.97 24.34 11.44
CA ALA A 48 -6.23 24.34 12.88
C ALA A 48 -7.73 24.21 13.22
N GLU A 49 -8.62 24.81 12.41
CA GLU A 49 -10.06 24.68 12.60
C GLU A 49 -10.49 23.24 12.29
N LEU A 50 -9.91 22.63 11.24
CA LEU A 50 -10.17 21.22 10.92
C LEU A 50 -9.72 20.28 12.05
N VAL A 51 -8.58 20.56 12.68
CA VAL A 51 -8.08 19.81 13.85
C VAL A 51 -9.02 19.94 15.03
N GLU A 52 -9.54 21.14 15.30
CA GLU A 52 -10.53 21.39 16.36
C GLU A 52 -11.85 20.65 16.08
N ASP A 53 -12.40 20.78 14.86
CA ASP A 53 -13.66 20.16 14.44
C ASP A 53 -13.60 18.62 14.49
N ASN A 54 -12.44 18.03 14.22
CA ASN A 54 -12.23 16.58 14.25
C ASN A 54 -11.59 16.09 15.56
N GLY A 55 -11.38 16.99 16.53
CA GLY A 55 -10.89 16.71 17.88
C GLY A 55 -9.43 16.24 17.98
N SER A 56 -8.69 16.11 16.86
CA SER A 56 -7.28 15.74 16.82
C SER A 56 -6.68 15.90 15.42
N GLU A 57 -5.35 16.00 15.33
CA GLU A 57 -4.63 15.94 14.04
C GLU A 57 -4.91 14.63 13.29
N MET A 58 -5.06 13.55 14.04
CA MET A 58 -5.36 12.22 13.53
C MET A 58 -6.76 12.14 12.90
N GLY A 59 -7.76 12.72 13.57
CA GLY A 59 -9.12 12.85 13.07
C GLY A 59 -9.19 13.75 11.83
N ALA A 60 -8.48 14.88 11.85
CA ALA A 60 -8.39 15.79 10.72
C ALA A 60 -7.71 15.14 9.51
N LEU A 61 -6.61 14.39 9.70
CA LEU A 61 -5.99 13.65 8.60
C LEU A 61 -6.92 12.54 8.08
N ASN A 62 -7.63 11.83 8.96
CA ASN A 62 -8.62 10.85 8.52
C ASN A 62 -9.71 11.49 7.63
N HIS A 63 -10.16 12.70 7.97
CA HIS A 63 -11.09 13.47 7.13
C HIS A 63 -10.48 13.80 5.76
N GLU A 64 -9.27 14.34 5.72
CA GLU A 64 -8.55 14.65 4.46
C GLU A 64 -8.37 13.41 3.57
N LEU A 65 -7.97 12.28 4.15
CA LEU A 65 -7.81 11.02 3.43
C LEU A 65 -9.15 10.54 2.86
N GLU A 66 -10.26 10.66 3.59
CA GLU A 66 -11.59 10.33 3.08
C GLU A 66 -11.99 11.25 1.92
N VAL A 67 -11.69 12.54 2.01
CA VAL A 67 -11.95 13.52 0.94
C VAL A 67 -11.16 13.20 -0.33
N ILE A 68 -9.89 12.83 -0.20
CA ILE A 68 -8.96 12.64 -1.32
C ILE A 68 -9.06 11.24 -1.94
N LEU A 69 -9.17 10.20 -1.09
CA LEU A 69 -9.08 8.78 -1.46
C LEU A 69 -10.38 7.99 -1.24
N GLY A 70 -11.26 8.45 -0.33
CA GLY A 70 -12.46 7.71 0.07
C GLY A 70 -13.61 7.74 -0.95
N ARG A 71 -13.61 8.71 -1.88
CA ARG A 71 -14.73 8.93 -2.82
C ARG A 71 -14.96 7.78 -3.80
N ASP A 72 -13.87 7.20 -4.32
CA ASP A 72 -13.94 6.17 -5.35
C ASP A 72 -13.51 4.83 -4.75
N ARG A 73 -14.49 3.96 -4.50
CA ARG A 73 -14.26 2.58 -4.04
C ARG A 73 -14.82 1.56 -5.02
N ASP A 74 -14.05 0.53 -5.33
CA ASP A 74 -14.48 -0.63 -6.12
C ASP A 74 -14.41 -1.87 -5.23
N THR A 75 -15.57 -2.52 -5.03
CA THR A 75 -15.69 -3.72 -4.19
C THR A 75 -15.11 -3.50 -2.77
N GLY A 76 -15.26 -2.27 -2.25
CA GLY A 76 -14.75 -1.86 -0.93
C GLY A 76 -13.28 -1.40 -0.89
N LEU A 77 -12.51 -1.62 -1.96
CA LEU A 77 -11.12 -1.18 -2.07
C LEU A 77 -11.00 0.23 -2.63
N ILE A 78 -9.94 0.94 -2.23
CA ILE A 78 -9.59 2.26 -2.78
C ILE A 78 -9.24 2.11 -4.27
N VAL A 79 -9.77 3.00 -5.11
CA VAL A 79 -9.39 3.09 -6.53
C VAL A 79 -8.27 4.11 -6.72
N PHE A 80 -7.08 3.66 -7.12
CA PHE A 80 -6.00 4.56 -7.51
C PHE A 80 -6.23 5.10 -8.92
N ARG A 81 -6.41 6.42 -9.02
CA ARG A 81 -6.68 7.14 -10.27
C ARG A 81 -5.41 7.51 -11.03
N GLU A 82 -4.30 7.67 -10.31
CA GLU A 82 -2.96 7.86 -10.87
C GLU A 82 -1.91 7.23 -9.93
N GLN A 83 -0.76 6.85 -10.48
CA GLN A 83 0.44 6.49 -9.74
C GLN A 83 1.49 7.58 -9.89
N GLY A 84 2.44 7.64 -8.97
CA GLY A 84 3.56 8.58 -9.05
C GLY A 84 3.93 9.17 -7.70
N PRO A 85 4.87 10.13 -7.67
CA PRO A 85 5.42 10.69 -6.43
C PRO A 85 4.34 11.24 -5.50
N SER A 86 3.27 11.80 -6.06
CA SER A 86 2.18 12.33 -5.27
C SER A 86 1.39 11.25 -4.55
N LEU A 87 1.15 10.08 -5.14
CA LEU A 87 0.46 9.00 -4.43
C LEU A 87 1.40 8.38 -3.39
N THR A 88 2.67 8.14 -3.73
CA THR A 88 3.66 7.59 -2.80
C THR A 88 3.84 8.48 -1.55
N ALA A 89 3.79 9.81 -1.71
CA ALA A 89 3.93 10.76 -0.60
C ALA A 89 2.84 10.63 0.48
N VAL A 90 1.72 9.95 0.21
CA VAL A 90 0.70 9.67 1.22
C VAL A 90 1.27 8.92 2.42
N VAL A 91 2.27 8.05 2.20
CA VAL A 91 2.91 7.27 3.27
C VAL A 91 3.65 8.21 4.22
N ASP A 92 4.39 9.17 3.67
CA ASP A 92 5.14 10.15 4.46
C ASP A 92 4.20 11.10 5.22
N VAL A 93 3.05 11.43 4.63
CA VAL A 93 1.99 12.21 5.31
C VAL A 93 1.41 11.41 6.48
N ILE A 94 1.03 10.14 6.26
CA ILE A 94 0.49 9.29 7.32
C ILE A 94 1.51 9.14 8.45
N GLU A 95 2.75 8.76 8.13
CA GLU A 95 3.82 8.56 9.12
C GLU A 95 4.07 9.83 9.96
N ARG A 96 4.02 11.02 9.35
CA ARG A 96 4.19 12.30 10.07
C ARG A 96 3.17 12.53 11.18
N TYR A 97 1.91 12.13 10.97
CA TYR A 97 0.81 12.37 11.92
C TYR A 97 0.53 11.17 12.83
N MET A 98 1.33 10.10 12.71
CA MET A 98 1.33 9.01 13.68
C MET A 98 2.24 9.37 14.86
N THR A 99 1.69 10.12 15.82
CA THR A 99 2.40 10.51 17.06
C THR A 99 2.08 9.58 18.23
N GLY A 100 3.00 9.43 19.20
CA GLY A 100 2.81 8.67 20.45
C GLY A 100 3.63 7.38 20.54
N SER A 101 3.84 6.85 21.75
CA SER A 101 4.70 5.68 22.00
C SER A 101 4.13 4.33 21.56
N ASP A 102 2.84 4.26 21.19
CA ASP A 102 2.15 3.00 20.87
C ASP A 102 1.22 3.06 19.64
N GLY A 103 1.31 4.08 18.77
CA GLY A 103 0.53 4.09 17.54
C GLY A 103 -0.99 3.93 17.75
N GLU A 104 -1.55 4.57 18.79
CA GLU A 104 -2.97 4.55 19.20
C GLU A 104 -3.91 5.23 18.18
N ASN A 105 -3.68 4.99 16.90
CA ASN A 105 -4.46 5.58 15.84
C ASN A 105 -4.98 4.51 14.90
N ILE A 106 -6.01 3.82 15.40
CA ILE A 106 -6.74 2.81 14.65
C ILE A 106 -7.27 3.34 13.30
N LEU A 107 -7.51 4.65 13.17
CA LEU A 107 -7.93 5.27 11.92
C LEU A 107 -6.81 5.26 10.89
N LEU A 108 -5.61 5.75 11.23
CA LEU A 108 -4.49 5.76 10.28
C LEU A 108 -3.94 4.35 10.01
N ILE A 109 -3.97 3.44 10.99
CA ILE A 109 -3.66 2.02 10.77
C ILE A 109 -4.64 1.41 9.76
N LYS A 110 -5.94 1.71 9.88
CA LYS A 110 -6.94 1.27 8.91
C LYS A 110 -6.61 1.80 7.51
N TRP A 111 -6.23 3.08 7.38
CA TRP A 111 -5.83 3.64 6.09
C TRP A 111 -4.63 2.91 5.48
N ILE A 112 -3.61 2.58 6.26
CA ILE A 112 -2.47 1.78 5.79
C ILE A 112 -2.95 0.42 5.26
N ASN A 113 -3.84 -0.26 5.99
CA ASN A 113 -4.39 -1.55 5.58
C ASN A 113 -5.25 -1.46 4.31
N ASP A 114 -6.14 -0.47 4.21
CA ASP A 114 -6.97 -0.23 3.03
C ASP A 114 -6.10 0.06 1.79
N LEU A 115 -5.05 0.87 1.95
CA LEU A 115 -4.11 1.20 0.88
C LEU A 115 -3.27 -0.02 0.44
N LEU A 116 -2.80 -0.83 1.40
CA LEU A 116 -2.10 -2.08 1.12
C LEU A 116 -2.99 -3.06 0.35
N ALA A 117 -4.24 -3.24 0.78
CA ALA A 117 -5.20 -4.12 0.12
C ALA A 117 -5.47 -3.67 -1.32
N ALA A 118 -5.70 -2.37 -1.53
CA ALA A 118 -5.90 -1.79 -2.86
C ALA A 118 -4.66 -1.98 -3.77
N ALA A 119 -3.46 -1.71 -3.26
CA ALA A 119 -2.22 -1.87 -4.02
C ALA A 119 -2.00 -3.33 -4.43
N ARG A 120 -2.20 -4.29 -3.52
CA ARG A 120 -2.07 -5.73 -3.81
C ARG A 120 -3.04 -6.19 -4.90
N ALA A 121 -4.31 -5.79 -4.80
CA ALA A 121 -5.33 -6.15 -5.79
C ALA A 121 -4.98 -5.63 -7.20
N ILE A 122 -4.31 -4.48 -7.30
CA ILE A 122 -3.84 -3.94 -8.57
C ILE A 122 -2.73 -4.81 -9.19
N PHE A 123 -1.77 -5.28 -8.39
CA PHE A 123 -0.75 -6.22 -8.87
C PHE A 123 -1.39 -7.53 -9.35
N GLU A 124 -2.30 -8.11 -8.57
CA GLU A 124 -3.05 -9.32 -8.95
C GLU A 124 -3.85 -9.13 -10.25
N ARG A 125 -4.42 -7.94 -10.46
CA ARG A 125 -5.12 -7.60 -11.70
C ARG A 125 -4.15 -7.50 -12.89
N ALA A 126 -2.98 -6.90 -12.68
CA ALA A 126 -1.98 -6.78 -13.74
C ALA A 126 -1.44 -8.15 -14.17
N GLU A 127 -1.22 -9.07 -13.22
CA GLU A 127 -0.79 -10.44 -13.51
C GLU A 127 -1.83 -11.20 -14.33
N ARG A 128 -3.11 -11.11 -13.96
CA ARG A 128 -4.22 -11.69 -14.74
C ARG A 128 -4.36 -11.08 -16.14
N GLY A 129 -4.10 -9.78 -16.28
CA GLY A 129 -4.11 -9.08 -17.57
C GLY A 129 -2.91 -9.40 -18.47
N GLY A 130 -1.75 -9.73 -17.90
CA GLY A 130 -0.53 -10.08 -18.63
C GLY A 130 -0.51 -11.49 -19.21
N ALA A 131 -1.36 -12.40 -18.72
CA ALA A 131 -1.40 -13.80 -19.15
C ALA A 131 -2.03 -14.04 -20.55
N SER A 132 -2.46 -12.99 -21.26
CA SER A 132 -3.25 -13.12 -22.50
C SER A 132 -2.57 -12.67 -23.81
N ASN A 133 -1.28 -12.30 -23.84
CA ASN A 133 -0.60 -11.97 -25.11
C ASN A 133 0.93 -12.28 -25.13
N PRO A 134 1.37 -13.38 -25.76
CA PRO A 134 2.80 -13.72 -25.87
C PRO A 134 3.59 -12.88 -26.90
N GLY A 135 2.96 -11.90 -27.57
CA GLY A 135 3.53 -11.18 -28.72
C GLY A 135 4.19 -9.82 -28.45
N GLN A 136 4.21 -9.30 -27.22
CA GLN A 136 4.76 -7.96 -26.91
C GLN A 136 5.89 -7.95 -25.87
N ALA A 137 6.56 -9.09 -25.66
CA ALA A 137 7.52 -9.29 -24.58
C ALA A 137 8.90 -8.62 -24.75
N LEU A 138 9.08 -7.63 -25.64
CA LEU A 138 10.41 -7.03 -25.87
C LEU A 138 10.58 -5.57 -25.43
N LEU A 139 9.57 -4.89 -24.87
CA LEU A 139 9.74 -3.54 -24.28
C LEU A 139 9.20 -3.35 -22.86
N THR A 140 8.62 -4.39 -22.26
CA THR A 140 8.22 -4.37 -20.86
C THR A 140 8.99 -5.46 -20.16
N ARG A 141 10.08 -5.12 -19.48
CA ARG A 141 10.64 -6.03 -18.46
C ARG A 141 9.47 -6.36 -17.52
N PRO A 142 8.99 -7.61 -17.46
CA PRO A 142 8.02 -7.98 -16.44
C PRO A 142 8.82 -8.03 -15.15
N PRO A 143 8.47 -7.26 -14.12
CA PRO A 143 9.10 -7.48 -12.85
C PRO A 143 8.49 -8.80 -12.34
N ARG A 144 9.33 -9.83 -12.24
CA ARG A 144 9.06 -11.07 -11.51
C ARG A 144 8.98 -10.71 -10.02
N ILE A 145 7.95 -9.98 -9.59
CA ILE A 145 8.01 -9.26 -8.31
C ILE A 145 7.94 -10.22 -7.13
N ILE A 146 7.20 -11.31 -7.16
CA ILE A 146 7.08 -12.10 -5.92
C ILE A 146 8.39 -12.86 -5.60
N GLY A 147 9.10 -13.38 -6.62
CA GLY A 147 10.38 -14.05 -6.41
C GLY A 147 11.56 -13.09 -6.16
N HIS A 148 11.62 -11.97 -6.89
CA HIS A 148 12.74 -11.01 -6.76
C HIS A 148 12.54 -10.00 -5.62
N ALA A 149 11.31 -9.63 -5.27
CA ALA A 149 11.08 -8.83 -4.06
C ALA A 149 11.49 -9.63 -2.83
N VAL A 150 11.20 -10.94 -2.78
CA VAL A 150 11.68 -11.84 -1.72
C VAL A 150 13.21 -11.80 -1.61
N GLU A 151 13.96 -11.78 -2.71
CA GLU A 151 15.44 -11.67 -2.69
C GLU A 151 15.95 -10.26 -2.33
N GLU A 152 15.28 -9.18 -2.76
CA GLU A 152 15.60 -7.79 -2.39
C GLU A 152 15.16 -7.44 -0.95
N CYS A 153 14.28 -8.25 -0.37
CA CYS A 153 13.81 -8.18 1.02
C CYS A 153 14.82 -8.77 2.02
N ASN A 154 16.11 -8.45 1.87
CA ASN A 154 17.11 -8.68 2.91
C ASN A 154 16.89 -7.79 4.16
N PHE A 155 15.88 -6.92 4.12
CA PHE A 155 15.46 -6.05 5.22
C PHE A 155 14.23 -6.57 5.97
N ILE A 156 13.52 -7.56 5.44
CA ILE A 156 12.36 -8.15 6.13
C ILE A 156 12.81 -9.40 6.88
N SER A 157 12.22 -9.65 8.05
CA SER A 157 12.54 -10.83 8.87
C SER A 157 12.37 -12.13 8.06
N SER A 158 13.17 -13.14 8.40
CA SER A 158 13.16 -14.47 7.76
C SER A 158 11.77 -15.10 7.67
N GLU A 159 10.90 -14.75 8.62
CA GLU A 159 9.56 -15.28 8.77
C GLU A 159 8.59 -14.69 7.73
N LEU A 160 8.68 -13.39 7.44
CA LEU A 160 7.86 -12.74 6.40
C LEU A 160 8.29 -13.14 5.00
N ARG A 161 9.58 -13.40 4.81
CA ARG A 161 10.12 -14.01 3.58
C ARG A 161 9.52 -15.41 3.37
N GLN A 162 9.45 -16.22 4.43
CA GLN A 162 8.86 -17.56 4.37
C GLN A 162 7.35 -17.51 4.11
N LEU A 163 6.62 -16.58 4.74
CA LEU A 163 5.18 -16.41 4.52
C LEU A 163 4.85 -16.00 3.07
N ALA A 164 5.65 -15.10 2.49
CA ALA A 164 5.52 -14.70 1.09
C ALA A 164 5.79 -15.88 0.13
N LEU A 165 6.76 -16.74 0.46
CA LEU A 165 7.06 -17.95 -0.31
C LEU A 165 5.96 -19.01 -0.19
N ASP A 166 5.39 -19.20 1.01
CA ASP A 166 4.32 -20.17 1.25
C ASP A 166 3.03 -19.74 0.51
N HIS A 167 2.66 -18.46 0.56
CA HIS A 167 1.53 -17.93 -0.24
C HIS A 167 1.80 -17.97 -1.75
N ALA A 168 3.04 -17.77 -2.20
CA ALA A 168 3.41 -17.94 -3.60
C ALA A 168 3.30 -19.42 -4.04
N GLY A 169 3.59 -20.37 -3.14
CA GLY A 169 3.42 -21.80 -3.37
C GLY A 169 1.95 -22.19 -3.55
N ASP A 170 1.05 -21.63 -2.75
CA ASP A 170 -0.39 -21.87 -2.83
C ASP A 170 -1.01 -21.28 -4.11
N LEU A 171 -0.51 -20.14 -4.58
CA LEU A 171 -0.91 -19.54 -5.87
C LEU A 171 -0.29 -20.27 -7.09
N SER A 172 0.83 -20.98 -6.89
CA SER A 172 1.49 -21.76 -7.94
C SER A 172 0.96 -23.20 -8.06
N LEU A 173 0.18 -23.70 -7.10
CA LEU A 173 -0.46 -25.01 -7.16
C LEU A 173 -1.90 -24.95 -7.71
N GLY A 174 -2.11 -24.11 -8.72
CA GLY A 174 -3.14 -24.35 -9.73
C GLY A 174 -2.70 -25.46 -10.69
N SER A 175 -2.64 -26.71 -10.23
CA SER A 175 -2.49 -27.89 -11.08
C SER A 175 -3.06 -29.14 -10.41
N LYS A 176 -4.39 -29.27 -10.44
CA LYS A 176 -5.11 -30.32 -11.19
C LYS A 176 -6.61 -30.11 -11.10
#